data_AF-A0A024THV1-F1
#
_entry.id   AF-A0A024THV1-F1
#
_cell.length_a   1.000
_cell.length_b   1.000
_cell.length_c   1.000
_cell.angle_alpha   90.00
_cell.angle_beta   90.00
_cell.angle_gamma   90.00
#
_symmetry.space_group_name_H-M   'P 1'
#
loop_
_entity.id
_entity.type
_entity.pdbx_description
1 polymer ?
#
loop_
_entity_poly.entity_id
_entity_poly.type
_entity_poly.pdbx_seq_one_letter_code
_entity_poly.pdbx_strand_id
1 'polypeptide(L)'
;MLKFSSAKKRMSVVVPLSVTRCRIFTKAPLGRIPAAFSAAERNAINANIIDKYTSQAYRTLCLAFRDVDASPDAVKTWPDEDVERDLTYICIVGIEDSVSEEVPELIRQCNEAGIVVRMTTSKPFSTSCGTSCYMAPEIIHRKTHWGQPADVWPL
;
A
#
# COMPACT_ATOMS: atom_id res chain seq x y z
N MET A 1 -4.85 20.50 4.31
CA MET A 1 -4.27 19.22 3.88
C MET A 1 -3.39 18.72 5.01
N LEU A 2 -3.67 17.51 5.50
CA LEU A 2 -2.85 16.83 6.49
C LEU A 2 -1.79 16.03 5.76
N LYS A 3 -0.52 16.43 5.93
CA LYS A 3 0.61 15.77 5.28
C LYS A 3 0.80 14.37 5.83
N PHE A 4 1.38 13.50 5.01
CA PHE A 4 1.80 12.19 5.46
C PHE A 4 2.85 12.33 6.57
N SER A 5 2.67 11.57 7.64
CA SER A 5 3.66 11.41 8.71
C SER A 5 3.97 9.92 8.89
N SER A 6 5.24 9.57 9.00
CA SER A 6 5.69 8.20 9.25
C SER A 6 5.16 7.63 10.58
N ALA A 7 4.88 8.49 11.57
CA ALA A 7 4.30 8.08 12.85
C ALA A 7 2.84 7.65 12.70
N LYS A 8 2.04 8.45 11.96
CA LYS A 8 0.60 8.21 11.76
C LYS A 8 0.31 7.22 10.62
N LYS A 9 1.23 7.09 9.65
CA LYS A 9 1.14 6.25 8.44
C LYS A 9 -0.13 6.49 7.60
N ARG A 10 -0.59 7.74 7.54
CA ARG A 10 -1.81 8.16 6.84
C ARG A 10 -1.68 9.59 6.34
N MET A 11 -2.54 9.96 5.39
CA MET A 11 -2.61 11.29 4.78
C MET A 11 -4.08 11.64 4.53
N SER A 12 -4.44 12.91 4.78
CA SER A 12 -5.82 13.38 4.58
C SER A 12 -5.89 14.70 3.80
N VAL A 13 -6.87 14.82 2.92
CA VAL A 13 -7.10 16.00 2.07
C VAL A 13 -8.52 16.50 2.28
N VAL A 14 -8.67 17.81 2.44
CA VAL A 14 -9.98 18.48 2.57
C VAL A 14 -10.31 19.08 1.21
N VAL A 15 -11.48 18.73 0.69
CA VAL A 15 -12.00 19.18 -0.61
C VAL A 15 -13.32 19.92 -0.36
N PRO A 16 -13.45 21.19 -0.77
CA PRO A 16 -14.73 21.91 -0.67
C PRO A 16 -15.78 21.26 -1.58
N LEU A 17 -16.98 21.04 -1.05
CA LEU A 17 -18.17 20.69 -1.82
C LEU A 17 -19.07 21.92 -2.04
N SER A 18 -19.11 22.82 -1.06
CA SER A 18 -19.77 24.12 -1.13
C SER A 18 -19.01 25.13 -0.25
N VAL A 19 -19.53 26.36 -0.13
CA VAL A 19 -18.96 27.40 0.76
C VAL A 19 -18.96 26.95 2.23
N THR A 20 -19.95 26.14 2.63
CA THR A 20 -20.19 25.71 4.01
C THR A 20 -20.00 24.21 4.24
N ARG A 21 -19.65 23.44 3.20
CA ARG A 21 -19.51 21.98 3.30
C ARG A 21 -18.21 21.51 2.64
N CYS A 22 -17.53 20.60 3.32
CA CYS A 22 -16.31 19.95 2.84
C CYS A 22 -16.43 18.43 2.90
N ARG A 23 -15.64 17.76 2.06
CA ARG A 23 -15.34 16.34 2.14
C ARG A 23 -13.87 16.13 2.46
N ILE A 24 -13.61 15.33 3.46
CA ILE A 24 -12.28 14.95 3.91
C ILE A 24 -12.02 13.55 3.36
N PHE A 25 -10.98 13.37 2.56
CA PHE A 25 -10.52 12.07 2.10
C PHE A 25 -9.29 11.64 2.88
N THR A 26 -9.24 10.40 3.32
CA THR A 26 -8.12 9.83 4.06
C THR A 26 -7.64 8.55 3.38
N LYS A 27 -6.32 8.44 3.21
CA LYS A 27 -5.66 7.21 2.75
C LYS A 27 -4.71 6.68 3.81
N ALA A 28 -4.81 5.39 4.11
CA ALA A 28 -3.90 4.69 5.03
C ALA A 28 -3.99 3.17 4.85
N PRO A 29 -3.06 2.38 5.42
CA PRO A 29 -3.28 0.95 5.64
C PRO A 29 -4.53 0.70 6.50
N LEU A 30 -5.18 -0.45 6.35
CA LEU A 30 -6.45 -0.79 7.04
C LEU A 30 -6.40 -0.55 8.55
N GLY A 31 -5.35 -1.02 9.23
CA GLY A 31 -5.18 -0.85 10.67
C GLY A 31 -4.84 0.58 11.13
N ARG A 32 -4.74 1.55 10.21
CA ARG A 32 -4.35 2.94 10.49
C ARG A 32 -5.43 3.96 10.17
N ILE A 33 -6.56 3.55 9.57
CA ILE A 33 -7.74 4.38 9.46
C ILE A 33 -8.55 4.22 10.76
N PRO A 34 -8.77 5.29 11.53
CA PRO A 34 -9.63 5.28 12.71
C PRO A 34 -11.11 5.21 12.28
N ALA A 35 -11.55 4.03 11.86
CA ALA A 35 -12.91 3.83 11.36
C ALA A 35 -13.49 2.46 11.70
N ALA A 36 -14.83 2.43 11.68
CA ALA A 36 -15.74 1.49 12.32
C ALA A 36 -15.81 0.11 11.64
N PHE A 37 -14.74 -0.67 11.77
CA PHE A 37 -14.86 -2.12 11.65
C PHE A 37 -14.78 -2.75 13.05
N SER A 38 -15.68 -3.69 13.34
CA SER A 38 -15.49 -4.63 14.43
C SER A 38 -14.19 -5.42 14.24
N ALA A 39 -13.69 -6.02 15.32
CA ALA A 39 -12.50 -6.87 15.22
C ALA A 39 -12.72 -8.03 14.23
N ALA A 40 -13.93 -8.60 14.19
CA ALA A 40 -14.29 -9.68 13.28
C ALA A 40 -14.25 -9.24 11.80
N GLU A 41 -14.83 -8.09 11.47
CA GLU A 41 -14.80 -7.56 10.10
C GLU A 41 -13.38 -7.24 9.65
N ARG A 42 -12.54 -6.65 10.53
CA ARG A 42 -11.12 -6.41 10.22
C ARG A 42 -10.38 -7.70 9.93
N ASN A 43 -10.60 -8.73 10.73
CA ASN A 43 -9.96 -10.03 10.53
C ASN A 43 -10.42 -10.66 9.22
N ALA A 44 -11.71 -10.58 8.89
CA ALA A 44 -12.23 -11.07 7.62
C ALA A 44 -11.65 -10.31 6.41
N ILE A 45 -11.52 -8.98 6.49
CA ILE A 45 -10.91 -8.16 5.44
C ILE A 45 -9.42 -8.49 5.29
N ASN A 46 -8.70 -8.64 6.40
CA ASN A 46 -7.29 -9.00 6.37
C ASN A 46 -7.09 -10.36 5.67
N ALA A 47 -7.79 -11.39 6.14
CA ALA A 47 -7.65 -12.75 5.61
C ALA A 47 -8.07 -12.87 4.13
N ASN A 48 -9.19 -12.24 3.74
CA ASN A 48 -9.76 -12.45 2.42
C ASN A 48 -9.23 -11.49 1.35
N ILE A 49 -8.77 -10.29 1.74
CA ILE A 49 -8.37 -9.22 0.80
C ILE A 49 -6.90 -8.86 0.97
N ILE A 50 -6.47 -8.44 2.17
CA ILE A 50 -5.11 -7.92 2.38
C ILE A 50 -4.06 -9.01 2.18
N ASP A 51 -4.28 -10.20 2.74
CA ASP A 51 -3.36 -11.32 2.60
C ASP A 51 -3.28 -11.77 1.14
N LYS A 52 -4.41 -11.81 0.43
CA LYS A 52 -4.47 -12.13 -1.01
C LYS A 52 -3.77 -11.08 -1.89
N TYR A 53 -3.82 -9.81 -1.52
CA TYR A 53 -3.15 -8.75 -2.28
C TYR A 53 -1.65 -8.74 -1.97
N THR A 54 -1.30 -8.95 -0.71
CA THR A 54 0.10 -9.04 -0.25
C THR A 54 0.79 -10.27 -0.81
N SER A 55 0.09 -11.41 -0.95
CA SER A 55 0.62 -12.62 -1.59
C SER A 55 1.00 -12.42 -3.05
N GLN A 56 0.41 -11.42 -3.70
CA GLN A 56 0.69 -11.00 -5.07
C GLN A 56 1.61 -9.77 -5.13
N ALA A 57 2.27 -9.42 -4.01
CA ALA A 57 3.18 -8.29 -3.87
C ALA A 57 2.54 -6.90 -4.11
N TYR A 58 1.21 -6.77 -4.04
CA TYR A 58 0.56 -5.46 -4.12
C TYR A 58 0.71 -4.66 -2.83
N ARG A 59 0.99 -3.36 -2.94
CA ARG A 59 0.87 -2.42 -1.82
C ARG A 59 -0.60 -2.08 -1.60
N THR A 60 -1.16 -2.52 -0.47
CA THR A 60 -2.56 -2.23 -0.13
C THR A 60 -2.72 -0.85 0.50
N LEU A 61 -3.68 -0.06 0.02
CA LEU A 61 -4.14 1.18 0.67
C LEU A 61 -5.66 1.15 0.82
N CYS A 62 -6.14 1.60 1.97
CA CYS A 62 -7.55 1.84 2.22
C CYS A 62 -7.87 3.31 1.98
N LEU A 63 -9.03 3.56 1.38
CA LEU A 63 -9.57 4.89 1.16
C LEU A 63 -10.84 5.06 1.98
N ALA A 64 -10.95 6.19 2.67
CA ALA A 64 -12.12 6.56 3.45
C ALA A 64 -12.42 8.05 3.26
N PHE A 65 -13.65 8.45 3.57
CA PHE A 65 -14.04 9.86 3.56
C PHE A 65 -14.95 10.22 4.72
N ARG A 66 -15.08 11.53 4.95
CA ARG A 66 -16.08 12.11 5.83
C ARG A 66 -16.58 13.43 5.27
N ASP A 67 -17.88 13.64 5.35
CA ASP A 67 -18.48 14.94 5.05
C ASP A 67 -18.62 15.76 6.34
N VAL A 68 -18.31 17.05 6.25
CA VAL A 68 -18.45 17.99 7.36
C VAL A 68 -19.11 19.28 6.87
N ASP A 69 -20.03 19.80 7.67
CA ASP A 69 -20.68 21.10 7.45
C ASP A 69 -19.81 22.22 8.04
N ALA A 70 -18.61 22.38 7.48
CA ALA A 70 -17.66 23.43 7.80
C ALA A 70 -16.97 23.94 6.53
N SER A 71 -16.57 25.21 6.54
CA SER A 71 -15.75 25.78 5.45
C SER A 71 -14.33 25.19 5.48
N PRO A 72 -13.61 25.16 4.34
CA PRO A 72 -12.23 24.65 4.31
C PRO A 72 -11.30 25.36 5.28
N ASP A 73 -11.52 26.66 5.50
CA ASP A 73 -10.70 27.46 6.42
C ASP A 73 -10.98 27.13 7.88
N ALA A 74 -12.24 26.81 8.23
CA ALA A 74 -12.56 26.30 9.55
C ALA A 74 -11.92 24.92 9.80
N VAL A 75 -11.97 24.01 8.82
CA VAL A 75 -11.36 22.67 8.98
C VAL A 75 -9.84 22.74 9.15
N LYS A 76 -9.17 23.75 8.57
CA LYS A 76 -7.71 23.94 8.75
C LYS A 76 -7.29 24.25 10.19
N THR A 77 -8.20 24.79 11.02
CA THR A 77 -7.89 25.11 12.43
C THR A 77 -8.17 23.96 13.37
N TRP A 78 -8.77 22.86 12.87
CA TRP A 78 -9.10 21.71 13.69
C TRP A 78 -7.84 20.89 14.03
N PRO A 79 -7.82 20.23 15.19
CA PRO A 79 -6.85 19.18 15.48
C PRO A 79 -6.93 18.03 14.46
N ASP A 80 -5.79 17.41 14.16
CA ASP A 80 -5.70 16.27 13.24
C ASP A 80 -6.70 15.15 13.61
N GLU A 81 -6.87 14.89 14.90
CA GLU A 81 -7.75 13.85 15.43
C GLU A 81 -9.23 14.13 15.12
N ASP A 82 -9.62 15.41 15.11
CA ASP A 82 -10.99 15.84 14.78
C ASP A 82 -11.27 15.80 13.29
N VAL A 83 -10.25 16.02 12.47
CA VAL A 83 -10.32 15.88 11.01
C VAL A 83 -10.45 14.40 10.61
N GLU A 84 -9.73 13.52 11.30
CA GLU A 84 -9.61 12.10 10.93
C GLU A 84 -10.56 11.16 11.67
N ARG A 85 -11.52 11.64 12.47
CA ARG A 85 -12.54 10.77 13.13
C ARG A 85 -13.73 10.49 12.22
N ASP A 86 -14.54 9.49 12.58
CA ASP A 86 -15.84 9.16 11.97
C ASP A 86 -15.79 9.01 10.44
N LEU A 87 -14.73 8.39 9.94
CA LEU A 87 -14.53 8.15 8.51
C LEU A 87 -15.37 6.95 8.02
N THR A 88 -15.95 7.08 6.84
CA THR A 88 -16.65 6.03 6.10
C THR A 88 -15.69 5.39 5.09
N TYR A 89 -15.49 4.08 5.19
CA TYR A 89 -14.68 3.34 4.21
C TYR A 89 -15.32 3.34 2.81
N ILE A 90 -14.48 3.51 1.79
CA ILE A 90 -14.87 3.45 0.39
C ILE A 90 -14.43 2.11 -0.19
N CYS A 91 -13.11 1.87 -0.20
CA CYS A 91 -12.53 0.70 -0.84
C CYS A 91 -11.09 0.43 -0.35
N ILE A 92 -10.58 -0.73 -0.76
CA ILE A 92 -9.19 -1.14 -0.65
C ILE A 92 -8.63 -1.25 -2.06
N VAL A 93 -7.51 -0.59 -2.30
CA VAL A 93 -6.80 -0.65 -3.57
C VAL A 93 -5.49 -1.41 -3.40
N GLY A 94 -5.16 -2.27 -4.36
CA GLY A 94 -3.84 -2.88 -4.49
C GLY A 94 -3.05 -2.12 -5.55
N ILE A 95 -1.89 -1.60 -5.17
CA ILE A 95 -0.99 -0.87 -6.06
C ILE A 95 0.14 -1.82 -6.44
N GLU A 96 0.30 -2.02 -7.74
CA GLU A 96 1.44 -2.75 -8.30
C GLU A 96 2.64 -1.82 -8.43
N ASP A 97 3.78 -2.24 -7.90
CA ASP A 97 5.06 -1.60 -8.20
C ASP A 97 5.74 -2.41 -9.30
N SER A 98 5.30 -2.17 -10.55
CA SER A 98 5.94 -2.77 -11.71
C SER A 98 7.42 -2.42 -11.72
N VAL A 99 8.29 -3.42 -11.92
CA VAL A 99 9.68 -3.12 -12.22
C VAL A 99 9.79 -2.68 -13.68
N SER A 100 10.83 -1.91 -14.01
CA SER A 100 11.12 -1.53 -15.39
C SER A 100 11.32 -2.77 -16.26
N GLU A 101 10.78 -2.73 -17.49
CA GLU A 101 10.78 -3.86 -18.43
C GLU A 101 12.19 -4.39 -18.77
N GLU A 102 13.20 -3.52 -18.67
CA GLU A 102 14.60 -3.84 -18.97
C GLU A 102 15.29 -4.68 -17.86
N VAL A 103 14.81 -4.56 -16.62
CA VAL A 103 15.49 -5.11 -15.45
C VAL A 103 15.59 -6.65 -15.47
N PRO A 104 14.55 -7.40 -15.85
CA PRO A 104 14.65 -8.86 -16.02
C PRO A 104 15.78 -9.30 -16.95
N GLU A 105 15.93 -8.61 -18.07
CA GLU A 105 16.93 -8.93 -19.10
C GLU A 105 18.35 -8.61 -18.62
N LEU A 106 18.54 -7.48 -17.91
CA LEU A 106 19.82 -7.14 -17.29
C LEU A 106 20.25 -8.18 -16.24
N ILE A 107 19.32 -8.65 -15.41
CA ILE A 107 19.59 -9.71 -14.42
C ILE A 107 20.01 -11.01 -15.13
N ARG A 108 19.33 -11.36 -16.23
CA ARG A 108 19.67 -12.54 -17.04
C ARG A 108 21.11 -12.45 -17.56
N GLN A 109 21.49 -11.30 -18.13
CA GLN A 109 22.85 -11.08 -18.64
C GLN A 109 23.91 -11.14 -17.54
N CYS A 110 23.64 -10.58 -16.36
CA CYS A 110 24.53 -10.71 -15.21
C CYS A 110 24.74 -12.18 -14.82
N ASN A 111 23.65 -12.95 -14.73
CA ASN A 111 23.72 -14.37 -14.37
C ASN A 111 24.49 -15.19 -15.42
N GLU A 112 24.32 -14.92 -16.72
CA GLU A 112 25.07 -15.57 -17.81
C GLU A 112 26.57 -15.24 -17.77
N ALA A 113 26.93 -14.04 -17.29
CA ALA A 113 28.31 -13.65 -17.05
C ALA A 113 28.91 -14.24 -15.76
N GLY A 114 28.15 -15.07 -15.02
CA GLY A 114 28.58 -15.64 -13.74
C GLY A 114 28.51 -14.66 -12.56
N ILE A 115 27.82 -13.52 -12.72
CA ILE A 115 27.61 -12.52 -11.66
C ILE A 115 26.31 -12.83 -10.93
N VAL A 116 26.38 -13.04 -9.62
CA VAL A 116 25.20 -13.30 -8.79
C VAL A 116 24.58 -11.98 -8.34
N VAL A 117 23.36 -11.69 -8.80
CA VAL A 117 22.58 -10.52 -8.37
C VAL A 117 21.81 -10.84 -7.09
N ARG A 118 21.92 -9.98 -6.08
CA ARG A 118 21.17 -10.09 -4.81
C ARG A 118 20.44 -8.80 -4.51
N MET A 119 19.15 -8.90 -4.18
CA MET A 119 18.40 -7.79 -3.62
C MET A 119 18.55 -7.79 -2.11
N THR A 120 18.78 -6.62 -1.51
CA THR A 120 18.74 -6.41 -0.07
C THR A 120 17.55 -5.52 0.26
N THR A 121 16.77 -5.90 1.27
CA THR A 121 15.61 -5.11 1.71
C THR A 121 15.60 -5.00 3.23
N SER A 122 15.29 -3.80 3.72
CA SER A 122 15.16 -3.49 5.15
C SER A 122 13.74 -3.67 5.68
N LYS A 123 12.82 -4.22 4.87
CA LYS A 123 11.43 -4.46 5.27
C LYS A 123 11.15 -5.95 5.42
N PRO A 124 10.48 -6.38 6.51
CA PRO A 124 9.93 -7.73 6.58
C PRO A 124 8.81 -7.87 5.54
N PHE A 125 8.88 -8.90 4.70
CA PHE A 125 7.84 -9.23 3.73
C PHE A 125 7.56 -10.74 3.80
N SER A 126 6.28 -11.11 3.65
CA SER A 126 5.82 -12.49 3.53
C SER A 126 5.10 -12.61 2.19
N THR A 127 5.72 -13.29 1.23
CA THR A 127 5.08 -13.67 -0.03
C THR A 127 4.53 -15.09 0.14
N SER A 128 3.33 -15.41 -0.35
CA SER A 128 2.75 -16.77 -0.23
C SER A 128 3.41 -17.82 -1.13
N CYS A 129 4.53 -17.48 -1.77
CA CYS A 129 5.52 -18.44 -2.23
C CYS A 129 6.61 -18.48 -1.16
N GLY A 130 6.80 -19.62 -0.50
CA GLY A 130 7.83 -19.87 0.51
C GLY A 130 9.26 -19.82 -0.03
N THR A 131 9.62 -18.75 -0.72
CA THR A 131 10.95 -18.48 -1.27
C THR A 131 11.32 -17.04 -0.92
N SER A 132 12.58 -16.85 -0.55
CA SER A 132 13.26 -15.56 -0.46
C SER A 132 12.87 -14.68 -1.66
N CYS A 133 12.46 -13.44 -1.36
CA CYS A 133 12.06 -12.38 -2.28
C CYS A 133 12.44 -12.61 -3.75
N TYR A 134 11.45 -12.55 -4.61
CA TYR A 134 11.68 -12.63 -6.03
C TYR A 134 11.91 -11.21 -6.61
N MET A 135 13.13 -10.95 -7.10
CA MET A 135 13.24 -10.36 -8.44
C MET A 135 13.01 -11.50 -9.44
N ALA A 136 11.84 -12.13 -9.41
CA ALA A 136 11.49 -13.11 -10.43
C ALA A 136 10.90 -12.34 -11.60
N PRO A 137 11.49 -12.44 -12.79
CA PRO A 137 10.80 -12.10 -14.04
C PRO A 137 9.38 -12.71 -14.11
N GLU A 138 9.13 -13.83 -13.41
CA GLU A 138 7.83 -14.52 -13.36
C GLU A 138 6.70 -13.72 -12.69
N ILE A 139 6.97 -12.92 -11.64
CA ILE A 139 5.95 -12.09 -10.97
C ILE A 139 5.63 -10.85 -11.80
N ILE A 140 6.63 -10.32 -12.50
CA ILE A 140 6.59 -9.02 -13.17
C ILE A 140 5.67 -9.03 -14.41
N HIS A 141 5.31 -10.21 -14.95
CA HIS A 141 4.52 -10.29 -16.18
C HIS A 141 3.34 -11.29 -16.14
N ARG A 142 3.08 -12.00 -15.03
CA ARG A 142 2.16 -13.16 -15.02
C ARG A 142 2.41 -14.15 -16.19
N LYS A 143 3.63 -14.17 -16.73
CA LYS A 143 4.05 -15.04 -17.83
C LYS A 143 5.05 -16.05 -17.28
N THR A 144 4.91 -17.29 -17.72
CA THR A 144 5.86 -18.37 -17.47
C THR A 144 7.24 -17.96 -18.01
N HIS A 145 8.21 -17.72 -17.13
CA HIS A 145 9.60 -17.55 -17.52
C HIS A 145 10.50 -18.57 -16.82
N TRP A 146 11.55 -18.98 -17.51
CA TRP A 146 12.42 -20.12 -17.20
C TRP A 146 13.82 -19.66 -16.73
N GLY A 147 13.87 -18.70 -15.81
CA GLY A 147 15.13 -18.15 -15.27
C GLY A 147 15.61 -18.86 -14.01
N GLN A 148 16.91 -18.75 -13.70
CA GLN A 148 17.45 -19.19 -12.40
C GLN A 148 16.93 -18.27 -11.28
N PRO A 149 16.50 -18.82 -10.13
CA PRO A 149 16.06 -18.02 -8.98
C PRO A 149 17.15 -17.04 -8.52
N ALA A 150 16.80 -15.78 -8.28
CA ALA A 150 17.70 -14.81 -7.64
C ALA A 150 17.48 -14.84 -6.13
N ASP A 151 18.56 -15.07 -5.36
CA ASP A 151 18.49 -15.13 -3.91
C ASP A 151 18.31 -13.75 -3.28
N VAL A 152 17.37 -13.63 -2.35
CA VAL A 152 17.19 -12.41 -1.56
C VAL A 152 17.42 -12.66 -0.10
N TRP A 153 18.26 -11.80 0.45
CA TRP A 153 18.74 -11.88 1.81
C TRP A 153 18.16 -10.71 2.60
N PRO A 154 17.56 -10.95 3.78
CA PRO A 154 17.34 -9.87 4.73
C PRO A 154 18.71 -9.33 5.19
N LEU A 155 18.82 -8.01 5.35
CA LEU A 155 19.94 -7.40 6.08
C LEU A 155 19.77 -7.59 7.58
#